data_AF-A0ABD7U1T6-F1
#
_entry.id   AF-A0ABD7U1T6-F1
#
_cell.length_a   1.000
_cell.length_b   1.000
_cell.length_c   1.000
_cell.angle_alpha   90.00
_cell.angle_beta   90.00
_cell.angle_gamma   90.00
#
_symmetry.space_group_name_H-M   'P 1'
#
loop_
_entity.id
_entity.type
_entity.pdbx_description
1 polymer ?
#
loop_
_entity_poly.entity_id
_entity_poly.type
_entity_poly.pdbx_seq_one_letter_code
_entity_poly.pdbx_strand_id
1 'polypeptide(L)'
;METEQVAVQPTVGGITQAPQNVFIVNDRELKDFYLKFALFLNPDSCSVNRTEFEMLNILLKDLKKIVGALTHLTMHAWDDGMAEILLSCGAYSIQDDLNKKTRMQMNASMGKHLQFLTQMAMDSPTMKLLYRNMNKHYMQVEMLVKQMAAEIDRQKNKDGQQEILASIS
;
A
#
# COMPACT_ATOMS: atom_id res chain seq x y z
N MET A 1 6.63 43.88 30.20
CA MET A 1 5.81 43.50 29.04
C MET A 1 6.70 42.60 28.18
N GLU A 2 6.68 41.30 28.46
CA GLU A 2 7.44 40.33 27.68
C GLU A 2 6.65 40.03 26.40
N THR A 3 7.26 40.31 25.25
CA THR A 3 6.70 39.94 23.96
C THR A 3 6.95 38.47 23.71
N GLU A 4 5.89 37.67 23.79
CA GLU A 4 5.87 36.26 23.40
C GLU A 4 6.24 36.16 21.90
N GLN A 5 7.44 35.69 21.60
CA GLN A 5 7.84 35.38 20.23
C GLN A 5 7.12 34.10 19.81
N VAL A 6 6.03 34.25 19.05
CA VAL A 6 5.38 33.14 18.37
C VAL A 6 6.33 32.67 17.26
N ALA A 7 7.04 31.57 17.51
CA ALA A 7 7.89 30.92 16.52
C ALA A 7 7.00 30.37 15.39
N VAL A 8 7.00 31.05 14.25
CA VAL A 8 6.31 30.59 13.04
C VAL A 8 7.05 29.35 12.52
N GLN A 9 6.42 28.18 12.61
CA GLN A 9 6.98 26.98 12.02
C GLN A 9 7.14 27.17 10.51
N PRO A 10 8.31 26.81 9.93
CA PRO A 10 8.52 26.95 8.50
C PRO A 10 7.51 26.10 7.74
N THR A 11 6.83 26.72 6.78
CA THR A 11 5.90 26.05 5.89
C THR A 11 6.52 25.91 4.49
N VAL A 12 6.37 24.75 3.86
CA VAL A 12 6.81 24.52 2.48
C VAL A 12 5.57 24.26 1.63
N GLY A 13 5.26 25.15 0.68
CA GLY A 13 4.07 25.03 -0.16
C GLY A 13 2.74 25.02 0.62
N GLY A 14 2.69 25.70 1.78
CA GLY A 14 1.53 25.68 2.68
C GLY A 14 1.49 24.50 3.66
N ILE A 15 2.48 23.60 3.62
CA ILE A 15 2.58 22.47 4.52
C ILE A 15 3.39 22.87 5.75
N THR A 16 2.74 22.94 6.91
CA THR A 16 3.42 23.09 8.20
C THR A 16 4.14 21.79 8.54
N GLN A 17 5.41 21.90 8.91
CA GLN A 17 6.22 20.74 9.28
C GLN A 17 5.73 20.17 10.62
N ALA A 18 4.78 19.23 10.55
CA ALA A 18 4.26 18.57 11.74
C ALA A 18 5.33 17.66 12.37
N PRO A 19 5.35 17.49 13.71
CA PRO A 19 6.14 16.47 14.36
C PRO A 19 5.86 15.10 13.72
N GLN A 20 6.88 14.23 13.62
CA GLN A 20 6.86 12.94 12.88
C GLN A 20 5.66 12.01 13.14
N ASN A 21 4.83 12.28 14.15
CA ASN A 21 3.69 11.46 14.56
C ASN A 21 2.31 12.15 14.43
N VAL A 22 2.22 13.38 13.89
CA VAL A 22 0.98 14.18 13.97
C VAL A 22 0.71 14.93 12.65
N PHE A 23 0.72 14.24 11.51
CA PHE A 23 0.10 14.80 10.30
C PHE A 23 -1.42 14.67 10.45
N ILE A 24 -2.04 15.67 11.07
CA ILE A 24 -3.51 15.74 11.21
C ILE A 24 -4.04 16.46 9.96
N VAL A 25 -4.45 15.66 8.96
CA VAL A 25 -5.32 16.16 7.89
C VAL A 25 -6.74 16.06 8.41
N ASN A 26 -7.54 17.11 8.22
CA ASN A 26 -8.96 17.00 8.56
C ASN A 26 -9.66 15.96 7.64
N ASP A 27 -10.72 15.31 8.13
CA ASP A 27 -11.37 14.21 7.41
C ASP A 27 -11.85 14.61 5.99
N ARG A 28 -12.19 15.89 5.79
CA ARG A 28 -12.63 16.41 4.49
C ARG A 28 -11.49 16.46 3.48
N GLU A 29 -10.36 17.06 3.84
CA GLU A 29 -9.16 17.14 3.00
C GLU A 29 -8.58 15.75 2.73
N LEU A 30 -8.61 14.88 3.74
CA LEU A 30 -8.15 13.50 3.61
C LEU A 30 -9.02 12.72 2.62
N LYS A 31 -10.34 12.89 2.69
CA LYS A 31 -11.29 12.28 1.75
C LYS A 31 -11.07 12.80 0.33
N ASP A 32 -10.97 14.11 0.14
CA ASP A 32 -10.73 14.72 -1.18
C ASP A 32 -9.42 14.23 -1.81
N PHE A 33 -8.35 14.16 -1.01
CA PHE A 33 -7.08 13.56 -1.43
C PHE A 33 -7.26 12.12 -1.93
N TYR A 34 -7.92 11.26 -1.15
CA TYR A 34 -8.07 9.85 -1.52
C TYR A 34 -9.04 9.61 -2.68
N LEU A 35 -10.06 10.45 -2.86
CA LEU A 35 -10.92 10.40 -4.05
C LEU A 35 -10.13 10.73 -5.32
N LYS A 36 -9.30 11.78 -5.27
CA LYS A 36 -8.38 12.13 -6.37
C LYS A 36 -7.34 11.04 -6.60
N PHE A 37 -6.82 10.44 -5.53
CA PHE A 37 -5.87 9.34 -5.62
C PHE A 37 -6.49 8.07 -6.23
N ALA A 38 -7.74 7.74 -5.87
CA ALA A 38 -8.50 6.64 -6.47
C ALA A 38 -8.66 6.83 -7.98
N LEU A 39 -9.07 8.04 -8.40
CA LEU A 39 -9.19 8.39 -9.81
C LEU A 39 -7.84 8.30 -10.54
N PHE A 40 -6.77 8.76 -9.90
CA PHE A 40 -5.42 8.73 -10.48
C PHE A 40 -4.90 7.32 -10.69
N LEU A 41 -5.07 6.43 -9.70
CA LEU A 41 -4.60 5.04 -9.79
C LEU A 41 -5.47 4.19 -10.71
N ASN A 42 -6.78 4.45 -10.73
CA ASN A 42 -7.74 3.68 -11.49
C ASN A 42 -8.84 4.63 -12.02
N PRO A 43 -8.68 5.18 -13.23
CA PRO A 43 -9.66 6.11 -13.81
C PRO A 43 -11.07 5.52 -13.89
N ASP A 44 -11.16 4.21 -14.16
CA ASP A 44 -12.42 3.48 -14.24
C ASP A 44 -13.11 3.33 -12.88
N SER A 45 -12.44 3.68 -11.77
CA SER A 45 -13.06 3.72 -10.43
C SER A 45 -14.15 4.79 -10.35
N CYS A 46 -14.02 5.88 -11.12
CA CYS A 46 -14.98 6.97 -11.20
C CYS A 46 -16.03 6.69 -12.28
N SER A 47 -17.31 6.70 -11.91
CA SER A 47 -18.40 6.56 -12.87
C SER A 47 -19.63 7.33 -12.38
N VAL A 48 -20.50 7.75 -13.28
CA VAL A 48 -21.72 8.52 -12.96
C VAL A 48 -22.65 7.83 -11.95
N ASN A 49 -22.56 6.50 -11.82
CA ASN A 49 -23.40 5.69 -10.93
C ASN A 49 -22.70 5.28 -9.63
N ARG A 50 -21.48 5.76 -9.37
CA ARG A 50 -20.74 5.40 -8.14
C ARG A 50 -20.69 6.55 -7.17
N THR A 51 -20.92 6.20 -5.92
CA THR A 51 -20.75 7.08 -4.77
C THR A 51 -19.27 7.22 -4.39
N GLU A 52 -18.94 8.30 -3.67
CA GLU A 52 -17.61 8.47 -3.07
C GLU A 52 -17.22 7.26 -2.19
N PHE A 53 -18.18 6.71 -1.45
CA PHE A 53 -17.97 5.53 -0.60
C PHE A 53 -17.55 4.30 -1.42
N GLU A 54 -18.19 4.06 -2.56
CA GLU A 54 -17.84 2.95 -3.46
C GLU A 54 -16.48 3.15 -4.11
N MET A 55 -16.15 4.38 -4.52
CA MET A 55 -14.83 4.72 -5.07
C MET A 55 -13.71 4.44 -4.05
N LEU A 56 -13.89 4.87 -2.80
CA LEU A 56 -12.92 4.61 -1.74
C LEU A 56 -12.81 3.12 -1.40
N ASN A 57 -13.90 2.35 -1.49
CA ASN A 57 -13.86 0.90 -1.32
C ASN A 57 -13.11 0.19 -2.46
N ILE A 58 -13.19 0.69 -3.70
CA ILE A 58 -12.39 0.18 -4.82
C ILE A 58 -10.91 0.45 -4.54
N LEU A 59 -10.56 1.69 -4.19
CA LEU A 59 -9.19 2.05 -3.80
C LEU A 59 -8.68 1.18 -2.64
N LEU A 60 -9.49 0.96 -1.61
CA LEU A 60 -9.13 0.10 -0.48
C LEU A 60 -8.80 -1.34 -0.92
N LYS A 61 -9.59 -1.91 -1.83
CA LYS A 61 -9.36 -3.25 -2.38
C LYS A 61 -8.07 -3.30 -3.20
N ASP A 62 -7.79 -2.28 -4.01
CA ASP A 62 -6.58 -2.23 -4.83
C ASP A 62 -5.33 -2.04 -3.97
N LEU A 63 -5.38 -1.15 -2.97
CA LEU A 63 -4.32 -0.99 -1.97
C LEU A 63 -4.07 -2.29 -1.20
N LYS A 64 -5.14 -3.02 -0.81
CA LYS A 64 -4.99 -4.32 -0.13
C LYS A 64 -4.25 -5.34 -0.98
N LYS A 65 -4.52 -5.41 -2.29
CA LYS A 65 -3.81 -6.30 -3.21
C LYS A 65 -2.33 -5.92 -3.32
N ILE A 66 -2.03 -4.63 -3.46
CA ILE A 66 -0.66 -4.11 -3.54
C ILE A 66 0.10 -4.43 -2.25
N VAL A 67 -0.47 -4.12 -1.09
CA VAL A 67 0.12 -4.42 0.21
C VAL A 67 0.36 -5.91 0.35
N GLY A 68 -0.62 -6.77 0.01
CA GLY A 68 -0.47 -8.22 0.08
C GLY A 68 0.67 -8.76 -0.79
N ALA A 69 0.80 -8.28 -2.03
CA ALA A 69 1.90 -8.65 -2.92
C ALA A 69 3.27 -8.22 -2.33
N LEU A 70 3.35 -6.99 -1.81
CA LEU A 70 4.57 -6.47 -1.18
C LEU A 70 4.92 -7.18 0.13
N THR A 71 3.94 -7.66 0.90
CA THR A 71 4.17 -8.47 2.11
C THR A 71 5.00 -9.71 1.78
N HIS A 72 4.68 -10.44 0.72
CA HIS A 72 5.45 -11.62 0.33
C HIS A 72 6.91 -11.30 0.02
N LEU A 73 7.16 -10.20 -0.71
CA LEU A 73 8.51 -9.78 -1.10
C LEU A 73 9.33 -9.25 0.08
N THR A 74 8.69 -8.55 1.02
CA THR A 74 9.36 -7.90 2.15
C THR A 74 9.61 -8.83 3.32
N MET A 75 8.77 -9.86 3.48
CA MET A 75 8.93 -10.89 4.52
C MET A 75 9.88 -12.02 4.09
N HIS A 76 10.24 -12.11 2.82
CA HIS A 76 11.21 -13.11 2.37
C HIS A 76 12.57 -12.87 3.05
N ALA A 77 13.12 -13.92 3.65
CA ALA A 77 14.44 -13.92 4.27
C ALA A 77 15.50 -14.02 3.16
N TRP A 78 15.74 -12.91 2.44
CA TRP A 78 16.60 -12.88 1.27
C TRP A 78 18.03 -13.39 1.54
N ASP A 79 18.58 -13.15 2.73
CA ASP A 79 19.95 -13.59 3.07
C ASP A 79 20.05 -15.12 3.10
N ASP A 80 19.18 -15.79 3.86
CA ASP A 80 19.15 -17.25 3.97
C ASP A 80 18.62 -17.90 2.68
N GLY A 81 17.53 -17.34 2.13
CA GLY A 81 16.86 -17.84 0.94
C GLY A 81 17.75 -17.82 -0.30
N MET A 82 18.57 -16.78 -0.49
CA MET A 82 19.52 -16.74 -1.61
C MET A 82 20.61 -17.79 -1.49
N ALA A 83 21.11 -18.06 -0.27
CA ALA A 83 22.10 -19.11 -0.05
C ALA A 83 21.53 -20.50 -0.36
N GLU A 84 20.31 -20.79 0.11
CA GLU A 84 19.62 -22.06 -0.17
C GLU A 84 19.34 -22.26 -1.67
N ILE A 85 18.89 -21.21 -2.36
CA ILE A 85 18.67 -21.25 -3.81
C ILE A 85 19.99 -21.52 -4.54
N LEU A 86 21.07 -20.83 -4.20
CA LEU A 86 22.37 -21.01 -4.85
C LEU A 86 22.90 -22.45 -4.66
N LEU A 87 22.78 -23.00 -3.45
CA LEU A 87 23.17 -24.38 -3.16
C LEU A 87 22.34 -25.38 -3.98
N SER A 88 21.02 -25.20 -4.01
CA SER A 88 20.10 -26.07 -4.74
C SER A 88 20.37 -26.02 -6.25
N CYS A 89 20.60 -24.82 -6.79
CA CYS A 89 20.94 -24.64 -8.19
C CYS A 89 22.34 -25.17 -8.53
N GLY A 90 23.28 -25.22 -7.58
CA GLY A 90 24.65 -25.68 -7.82
C GLY A 90 24.82 -27.20 -7.90
N ALA A 91 23.89 -27.98 -7.35
CA ALA A 91 24.03 -29.42 -7.16
C ALA A 91 24.27 -30.21 -8.45
N TYR A 92 23.71 -29.80 -9.59
CA TYR A 92 23.94 -30.50 -10.87
C TYR A 92 25.37 -30.34 -11.39
N SER A 93 26.12 -29.33 -10.92
CA SER A 93 27.48 -29.06 -11.42
C SER A 93 28.47 -30.16 -11.04
N ILE A 94 28.18 -30.94 -10.00
CA ILE A 94 29.00 -32.04 -9.49
C ILE A 94 28.49 -33.43 -9.90
N GLN A 95 27.43 -33.51 -10.71
CA GLN A 95 26.87 -34.78 -11.16
C GLN A 95 27.71 -35.37 -12.30
N ASP A 96 28.18 -36.61 -12.14
CA ASP A 96 29.09 -37.27 -13.09
C ASP A 96 28.42 -37.70 -14.41
N ASP A 97 27.11 -37.93 -14.40
CA ASP A 97 26.31 -38.37 -15.55
C ASP A 97 26.00 -37.23 -16.54
N LEU A 98 26.18 -35.97 -16.13
CA LEU A 98 26.08 -34.81 -17.01
C LEU A 98 27.40 -34.58 -17.75
N ASN A 99 27.32 -34.19 -19.03
CA ASN A 99 28.51 -33.79 -19.79
C ASN A 99 28.81 -32.29 -19.63
N LYS A 100 30.04 -31.88 -20.00
CA LYS A 100 30.50 -30.49 -19.90
C LYS A 100 29.61 -29.50 -20.66
N LYS A 101 29.17 -29.83 -21.87
CA LYS A 101 28.36 -28.94 -22.71
C LYS A 101 27.00 -28.66 -22.07
N THR A 102 26.34 -29.71 -21.58
CA THR A 102 25.06 -29.61 -20.86
C THR A 102 25.23 -28.77 -19.59
N ARG A 103 26.25 -29.03 -18.77
CA ARG A 103 26.54 -28.21 -17.58
C ARG A 103 26.74 -26.73 -17.90
N MET A 104 27.49 -26.41 -18.96
CA MET A 104 27.73 -25.01 -19.37
C MET A 104 26.44 -24.32 -19.85
N GLN A 105 25.59 -25.01 -20.60
CA GLN A 105 24.30 -24.46 -21.05
C GLN A 105 23.34 -24.22 -19.88
N MET A 106 23.26 -25.17 -18.94
CA MET A 106 22.47 -25.01 -17.72
C MET A 106 22.98 -23.85 -16.87
N ASN A 107 24.30 -23.71 -16.70
CA ASN A 107 24.90 -22.59 -15.96
C ASN A 107 24.57 -21.24 -16.59
N ALA A 108 24.63 -21.13 -17.92
CA ALA A 108 24.29 -19.90 -18.61
C ALA A 108 22.82 -19.50 -18.44
N SER A 109 21.88 -20.47 -18.48
CA SER A 109 20.45 -20.19 -18.24
C SER A 109 20.17 -19.87 -16.77
N MET A 110 20.71 -20.67 -15.86
CA MET A 110 20.53 -20.52 -14.41
C MET A 110 21.11 -19.20 -13.90
N GLY A 111 22.28 -18.80 -14.42
CA GLY A 111 22.93 -17.54 -14.05
C GLY A 111 22.03 -16.31 -14.27
N LYS A 112 21.20 -16.30 -15.32
CA LYS A 112 20.24 -15.21 -15.57
C LYS A 112 19.15 -15.14 -14.49
N HIS A 113 18.62 -16.29 -14.07
CA HIS A 113 17.60 -16.35 -13.02
C HIS A 113 18.19 -15.99 -11.64
N LEU A 114 19.38 -16.49 -11.33
CA LEU A 114 20.09 -16.13 -10.10
C LEU A 114 20.43 -14.64 -10.06
N GLN A 115 20.86 -14.06 -11.18
CA GLN A 115 21.10 -12.61 -11.27
C GLN A 115 19.82 -11.81 -11.01
N PHE A 116 18.68 -12.23 -11.58
CA PHE A 116 17.38 -11.61 -11.29
C PHE A 116 17.04 -11.67 -9.80
N LEU A 117 17.20 -12.83 -9.16
CA LEU A 117 16.92 -12.99 -7.72
C LEU A 117 17.87 -12.18 -6.83
N THR A 118 19.16 -12.12 -7.18
CA THR A 118 20.14 -11.27 -6.49
C THR A 118 19.74 -9.80 -6.58
N GLN A 119 19.28 -9.33 -7.75
CA GLN A 119 18.81 -7.95 -7.88
C GLN A 119 17.57 -7.70 -7.02
N MET A 120 16.61 -8.63 -6.99
CA MET A 120 15.45 -8.56 -6.10
C MET A 120 15.87 -8.49 -4.62
N ALA A 121 16.86 -9.27 -4.20
CA ALA A 121 17.41 -9.23 -2.83
C ALA A 121 18.03 -7.85 -2.52
N MET A 122 18.82 -7.30 -3.44
CA MET A 122 19.43 -5.98 -3.30
C MET A 122 18.40 -4.85 -3.19
N ASP A 123 17.26 -4.98 -3.88
CA ASP A 123 16.17 -4.00 -3.84
C ASP A 123 15.24 -4.17 -2.62
N SER A 124 15.52 -5.13 -1.72
CA SER A 124 14.72 -5.39 -0.51
C SER A 124 14.48 -4.15 0.37
N PRO A 125 15.46 -3.26 0.62
CA PRO A 125 15.21 -2.02 1.37
C PRO A 125 14.18 -1.12 0.69
N THR A 126 14.24 -0.99 -0.64
CA THR A 126 13.30 -0.19 -1.44
C THR A 126 11.90 -0.81 -1.40
N MET A 127 11.79 -2.14 -1.53
CA MET A 127 10.52 -2.86 -1.39
C MET A 127 9.91 -2.65 0.00
N LYS A 128 10.72 -2.69 1.07
CA LYS A 128 10.28 -2.42 2.45
C LYS A 128 9.78 -0.98 2.61
N LEU A 129 10.42 0.00 1.99
CA LEU A 129 9.96 1.37 1.98
C LEU A 129 8.62 1.52 1.25
N LEU A 130 8.50 0.93 0.06
CA LEU A 130 7.26 0.95 -0.71
C LEU A 130 6.12 0.29 0.06
N TYR A 131 6.36 -0.87 0.68
CA TYR A 131 5.41 -1.54 1.56
C TYR A 131 4.93 -0.62 2.68
N ARG A 132 5.85 0.03 3.41
CA ARG A 132 5.48 0.96 4.49
C ARG A 132 4.60 2.10 3.99
N ASN A 133 4.92 2.68 2.83
CA ASN A 133 4.16 3.78 2.25
C ASN A 133 2.76 3.32 1.81
N MET A 134 2.68 2.22 1.07
CA MET A 134 1.39 1.67 0.61
C MET A 134 0.52 1.20 1.77
N ASN A 135 1.12 0.58 2.80
CA ASN A 135 0.40 0.17 4.00
C ASN A 135 -0.14 1.36 4.79
N LYS A 136 0.59 2.49 4.85
CA LYS A 136 0.06 3.74 5.43
C LYS A 136 -1.18 4.22 4.68
N HIS A 137 -1.15 4.27 3.35
CA HIS A 137 -2.34 4.63 2.56
C HIS A 137 -3.49 3.66 2.78
N TYR A 138 -3.22 2.35 2.78
CA TYR A 138 -4.22 1.33 3.07
C TYR A 138 -4.92 1.59 4.41
N MET A 139 -4.16 1.79 5.49
CA MET A 139 -4.73 2.03 6.82
C MET A 139 -5.57 3.31 6.86
N GLN A 140 -5.10 4.39 6.22
CA GLN A 140 -5.83 5.66 6.19
C GLN A 140 -7.16 5.56 5.43
N VAL A 141 -7.15 4.92 4.26
CA VAL A 141 -8.38 4.66 3.50
C VAL A 141 -9.31 3.72 4.27
N GLU A 142 -8.77 2.71 4.95
CA GLU A 142 -9.56 1.78 5.76
C GLU A 142 -10.29 2.50 6.90
N MET A 143 -9.61 3.39 7.62
CA MET A 143 -10.22 4.21 8.67
C MET A 143 -11.33 5.11 8.11
N LEU A 144 -11.05 5.80 7.01
CA LEU A 144 -12.02 6.70 6.36
C LEU A 144 -13.28 5.94 5.91
N VAL A 145 -13.11 4.78 5.25
CA VAL A 145 -14.24 3.94 4.82
C VAL A 145 -15.06 3.46 6.03
N LYS A 146 -14.41 3.05 7.13
CA LYS A 146 -15.11 2.64 8.36
C LYS A 146 -15.92 3.80 8.98
N GLN A 147 -15.35 5.00 9.02
CA GLN A 147 -16.05 6.19 9.51
C GLN A 147 -17.26 6.55 8.64
N MET A 148 -17.10 6.52 7.32
CA MET A 148 -18.19 6.78 6.37
C MET A 148 -19.32 5.74 6.50
N ALA A 149 -18.99 4.46 6.66
CA ALA A 149 -19.98 3.42 6.88
C ALA A 149 -20.80 3.68 8.14
N ALA A 150 -20.14 4.03 9.25
CA ALA A 150 -20.82 4.37 10.50
C ALA A 150 -21.71 5.61 10.38
N GLU A 151 -21.31 6.62 9.60
CA GLU A 151 -22.16 7.78 9.33
C GLU A 151 -23.39 7.44 8.50
N ILE A 152 -23.21 6.66 7.44
CA ILE A 152 -24.31 6.18 6.59
C ILE A 152 -25.33 5.39 7.43
N ASP A 153 -24.86 4.50 8.29
CA ASP A 153 -25.74 3.70 9.16
C ASP A 153 -26.48 4.57 10.19
N ARG A 154 -25.80 5.57 10.77
CA ARG A 154 -26.44 6.54 11.68
C ARG A 154 -27.51 7.36 10.96
N GLN A 155 -27.27 7.77 9.72
CA GLN A 155 -28.22 8.57 8.96
C GLN A 155 -29.47 7.75 8.59
N LYS A 156 -29.29 6.52 8.10
CA LYS A 156 -30.40 5.59 7.81
C LYS A 156 -31.30 5.36 9.03
N ASN A 157 -30.71 5.22 10.21
CA ASN A 157 -31.47 5.04 11.45
C ASN A 157 -32.29 6.27 11.83
N LYS A 158 -31.77 7.48 11.61
CA LYS A 158 -32.50 8.73 11.85
C LYS A 158 -33.65 8.92 10.85
N ASP A 159 -33.39 8.66 9.57
CA ASP A 159 -34.37 8.83 8.50
C ASP A 159 -35.55 7.85 8.71
N GLY A 160 -35.26 6.59 9.05
CA GLY A 160 -36.31 5.61 9.38
C GLY A 160 -37.13 5.97 10.63
N GLN A 161 -36.52 6.59 11.65
CA GLN A 161 -37.27 7.10 12.80
C GLN A 161 -38.18 8.27 12.43
N GLN A 162 -37.73 9.17 11.53
CA GLN A 162 -38.54 10.28 11.05
C GLN A 162 -39.72 9.81 10.18
N GLU A 163 -39.53 8.81 9.31
CA GLU A 163 -40.62 8.22 8.52
C GLU A 163 -41.68 7.55 9.39
N ILE A 164 -41.28 6.86 10.47
CA ILE A 164 -42.21 6.28 11.45
C ILE A 164 -43.01 7.39 12.14
N LEU A 165 -42.35 8.44 12.63
CA LEU A 165 -43.04 9.56 13.29
C LEU A 165 -44.02 10.29 12.34
N ALA A 166 -43.64 10.46 11.07
CA ALA A 166 -44.49 11.05 10.05
C ALA A 166 -45.70 10.17 9.67
N SER A 167 -45.58 8.85 9.79
CA SER A 167 -46.66 7.90 9.46
C SER A 167 -47.72 7.76 10.56
N ILE A 168 -47.44 8.23 11.77
CA ILE A 168 -48.34 8.15 12.94
C ILE A 168 -48.96 9.53 13.27
N SER A 169 -48.56 10.59 12.57
CA SER A 169 -49.13 11.95 12.67
C SER A 169 -50.21 12.18 11.61
#